data_AF-A0A7Z2M801-F1
#
_entry.id   AF-A0A7Z2M801-F1
#
_cell.length_a   1.000
_cell.length_b   1.000
_cell.length_c   1.000
_cell.angle_alpha   90.00
_cell.angle_beta   90.00
_cell.angle_gamma   90.00
#
_symmetry.space_group_name_H-M   'P 1'
#
loop_
_entity.id
_entity.type
_entity.pdbx_description
1 polymer ?
#
loop_
_entity_poly.entity_id
_entity_poly.type
_entity_poly.pdbx_seq_one_letter_code
_entity_poly.pdbx_strand_id
1 'polypeptide(L)'
;MALFGLRVFNESGQLAMDTNSFTYQVIWQGVIDFSGAVPSYTLNIPGFNPANCVFMIIPTRAQDVQPSENDSSGNIRSYPFVTTAVGQVVVRPKNPSSSASTLQSRVVSKAYAIRFAT
;
A
#
# COMPACT_ATOMS: atom_id res chain seq x y z
N MET A 1 -23.31 14.70 11.24
CA MET A 1 -22.31 13.88 10.51
C MET A 1 -22.93 12.52 10.28
N ALA A 2 -23.28 12.19 9.05
CA ALA A 2 -23.89 10.89 8.75
C ALA A 2 -22.80 9.82 8.72
N LEU A 3 -22.98 8.74 9.48
CA LEU A 3 -22.16 7.54 9.43
C LEU A 3 -22.72 6.63 8.33
N PHE A 4 -21.93 6.38 7.29
CA PHE A 4 -22.28 5.46 6.21
C PHE A 4 -21.66 4.09 6.49
N GLY A 5 -22.47 3.04 6.52
CA GLY A 5 -22.01 1.66 6.74
C GLY A 5 -23.17 0.69 6.97
N LEU A 6 -22.93 -0.61 6.73
CA LEU A 6 -23.87 -1.68 7.04
C LEU A 6 -23.48 -2.30 8.38
N ARG A 7 -24.45 -2.41 9.29
CA ARG A 7 -24.36 -3.23 10.51
C ARG A 7 -25.53 -4.19 10.49
N VAL A 8 -25.27 -5.48 10.67
CA VAL A 8 -26.32 -6.50 10.79
C VAL A 8 -26.40 -6.91 12.25
N PHE A 9 -27.61 -6.93 12.79
CA PHE A 9 -27.89 -7.43 14.13
C PHE A 9 -28.64 -8.76 14.02
N ASN A 10 -28.37 -9.69 14.93
CA ASN A 10 -29.13 -10.93 15.01
C ASN A 10 -30.50 -10.71 15.67
N GLU A 11 -31.31 -11.76 15.72
CA GLU A 11 -32.66 -11.73 16.31
C GLU A 11 -32.68 -11.35 17.80
N SER A 12 -31.55 -11.48 18.49
CA SER A 12 -31.37 -11.08 19.90
C SER A 12 -30.88 -9.64 20.06
N GLY A 13 -30.76 -8.87 18.98
CA GLY A 13 -30.26 -7.49 18.99
C GLY A 13 -28.74 -7.36 19.15
N GLN A 14 -28.00 -8.47 19.06
CA GLN A 14 -26.53 -8.46 19.13
C GLN A 14 -25.95 -8.17 17.75
N LEU A 15 -24.81 -7.47 17.70
CA LEU A 15 -24.11 -7.18 16.46
C LEU A 15 -23.59 -8.48 15.84
N ALA A 16 -24.14 -8.87 14.69
CA ALA A 16 -23.83 -10.09 13.97
C ALA A 16 -22.79 -9.88 12.86
N MET A 17 -22.77 -8.68 12.25
CA MET A 17 -21.80 -8.32 11.22
C MET A 17 -21.51 -6.82 11.24
N ASP A 18 -20.23 -6.47 11.26
CA ASP A 18 -19.71 -5.10 11.16
C ASP A 18 -18.39 -5.07 10.38
N THR A 19 -17.78 -3.88 10.25
CA THR A 19 -16.48 -3.73 9.57
C THR A 19 -15.34 -4.54 10.19
N ASN A 20 -15.47 -4.98 11.45
CA ASN A 20 -14.48 -5.79 12.16
C ASN A 20 -14.75 -7.30 12.01
N SER A 21 -15.94 -7.71 11.55
CA SER A 21 -16.26 -9.11 11.26
C SER A 21 -15.89 -9.56 9.84
N PHE A 22 -15.42 -8.65 8.98
CA PHE A 22 -14.90 -9.01 7.66
C PHE A 22 -13.51 -9.63 7.77
N THR A 23 -13.21 -10.64 6.93
CA THR A 23 -11.89 -11.28 6.86
C THR A 23 -10.76 -10.28 6.59
N TYR A 24 -11.04 -9.20 5.84
CA TYR A 24 -10.12 -8.10 5.61
C TYR A 24 -10.86 -6.77 5.42
N GLN A 25 -10.15 -5.67 5.68
CA GLN A 25 -10.64 -4.30 5.48
C GLN A 25 -9.56 -3.44 4.83
N VAL A 26 -9.91 -2.70 3.77
CA VAL A 26 -9.05 -1.63 3.24
C VAL A 26 -9.16 -0.41 4.16
N ILE A 27 -8.08 -0.07 4.84
CA ILE A 27 -8.03 1.06 5.80
C ILE A 27 -7.40 2.31 5.19
N TRP A 28 -6.72 2.18 4.06
CA TRP A 28 -6.18 3.29 3.30
C TRP A 28 -6.02 2.91 1.82
N GLN A 29 -6.20 3.90 0.94
CA GLN A 29 -5.91 3.79 -0.48
C GLN A 29 -5.33 5.11 -1.01
N GLY A 30 -4.44 5.03 -1.99
CA GLY A 30 -3.86 6.22 -2.60
C GLY A 30 -3.05 5.91 -3.85
N VAL A 31 -2.45 6.96 -4.41
CA VAL A 31 -1.55 6.87 -5.57
C VAL A 31 -0.12 7.17 -5.13
N ILE A 32 0.81 6.33 -5.59
CA ILE A 32 2.25 6.51 -5.45
C ILE A 32 2.80 6.80 -6.84
N ASP A 33 3.32 8.01 -7.05
CA ASP A 33 3.79 8.48 -8.35
C ASP A 33 5.28 8.89 -8.25
N PHE A 34 6.15 8.01 -8.70
CA PHE A 34 7.58 8.30 -8.82
C PHE A 34 7.99 8.72 -10.23
N SER A 35 7.06 9.01 -11.15
CA SER A 35 7.41 9.45 -12.50
C SER A 35 8.09 10.82 -12.51
N GLY A 36 7.88 11.63 -11.46
CA GLY A 36 8.57 12.91 -11.23
C GLY A 36 9.78 12.83 -10.30
N ALA A 37 9.99 13.89 -9.51
CA ALA A 37 11.14 14.05 -8.61
C ALA A 37 10.81 13.78 -7.12
N VAL A 38 9.71 13.07 -6.83
CA VAL A 38 9.28 12.81 -5.45
C VAL A 38 10.31 11.92 -4.74
N PRO A 39 10.91 12.37 -3.63
CA PRO A 39 11.98 11.62 -2.97
C PRO A 39 11.46 10.46 -2.11
N SER A 40 10.27 10.59 -1.54
CA SER A 40 9.61 9.57 -0.71
C SER A 40 8.18 9.97 -0.37
N TYR A 41 7.36 8.99 0.00
CA TYR A 41 6.06 9.20 0.64
C TYR A 41 6.11 8.74 2.09
N THR A 42 5.68 9.58 3.01
CA THR A 42 5.41 9.20 4.40
C THR A 42 3.90 9.23 4.60
N LEU A 43 3.31 8.05 4.73
CA LEU A 43 1.87 7.86 4.82
C LEU A 43 1.51 7.59 6.29
N ASN A 44 0.76 8.51 6.89
CA ASN A 44 0.19 8.31 8.22
C ASN A 44 -1.15 7.58 8.06
N ILE A 45 -1.20 6.32 8.48
CA ILE A 45 -2.36 5.43 8.29
C ILE A 45 -2.84 4.98 9.67
N PRO A 46 -3.84 5.68 10.26
CA PRO A 46 -4.42 5.30 11.53
C PRO A 46 -4.90 3.85 11.53
N GLY A 47 -4.54 3.09 12.57
CA GLY A 47 -4.92 1.68 12.71
C GLY A 47 -4.06 0.70 11.91
N PHE A 48 -3.04 1.16 11.18
CA PHE A 48 -2.05 0.27 10.56
C PHE A 48 -1.15 -0.36 11.62
N ASN A 49 -1.05 -1.69 11.64
CA ASN A 49 -0.09 -2.41 12.47
C ASN A 49 0.54 -3.54 11.62
N PRO A 50 1.87 -3.57 11.44
CA PRO A 50 2.53 -4.62 10.66
C PRO A 50 2.22 -6.05 11.11
N ALA A 51 1.76 -6.26 12.35
CA ALA A 51 1.38 -7.57 12.86
C ALA A 51 0.13 -8.17 12.18
N ASN A 52 -0.78 -7.33 11.65
CA ASN A 52 -2.04 -7.77 11.04
C ASN A 52 -2.44 -6.95 9.81
N CYS A 53 -1.57 -6.07 9.31
CA CYS A 53 -1.79 -5.25 8.14
C CYS A 53 -0.72 -5.49 7.08
N VAL A 54 -1.13 -5.45 5.81
CA VAL A 54 -0.23 -5.45 4.66
C VAL A 54 -0.37 -4.15 3.88
N PHE A 55 0.73 -3.70 3.30
CA PHE A 55 0.74 -2.57 2.37
C PHE A 55 1.07 -3.09 0.97
N MET A 56 0.13 -2.95 0.05
CA MET A 56 0.22 -3.45 -1.32
C MET A 56 0.43 -2.29 -2.29
N ILE A 57 1.35 -2.47 -3.26
CA ILE A 57 1.60 -1.53 -4.35
C ILE A 57 1.34 -2.26 -5.67
N ILE A 58 0.48 -1.68 -6.52
CA ILE A 58 0.07 -2.25 -7.80
C ILE A 58 0.36 -1.24 -8.91
N PRO A 59 1.24 -1.55 -9.89
CA PRO A 59 1.48 -0.68 -11.03
C PRO A 59 0.19 -0.48 -11.81
N THR A 60 -0.05 0.74 -12.27
CA THR A 60 -1.26 1.07 -13.04
C THR A 60 -1.01 1.17 -14.54
N ARG A 61 0.27 1.19 -14.95
CA ARG A 61 0.67 1.39 -16.34
C ARG A 61 1.46 0.18 -16.83
N ALA A 62 1.18 -0.26 -18.05
CA ALA A 62 1.87 -1.41 -18.64
C ALA A 62 3.38 -1.19 -18.76
N GLN A 63 3.83 0.04 -19.05
CA GLN A 63 5.27 0.35 -19.15
C GLN A 63 6.02 0.26 -17.82
N ASP A 64 5.31 0.27 -16.69
CA ASP A 64 5.89 0.16 -15.34
C ASP A 64 6.06 -1.30 -14.91
N VAL A 65 5.58 -2.26 -15.72
CA VAL A 65 5.73 -3.69 -15.48
C VAL A 65 6.93 -4.20 -16.27
N GLN A 66 7.83 -4.92 -15.61
CA GLN A 66 8.99 -5.52 -16.25
C GLN A 66 8.55 -6.74 -17.09
N PRO A 67 8.84 -6.77 -18.41
CA PRO A 67 8.37 -7.85 -19.30
C PRO A 67 9.26 -9.09 -19.25
N SER A 68 10.52 -8.97 -18.82
CA SER A 68 11.47 -10.08 -18.71
C SER A 68 12.60 -9.76 -17.74
N GLU A 69 13.24 -10.78 -17.16
CA GLU A 69 14.31 -10.61 -16.16
C GLU A 69 15.55 -9.85 -16.68
N ASN A 70 15.82 -9.90 -17.99
CA ASN A 70 16.99 -9.29 -18.63
C ASN A 70 16.74 -7.88 -19.20
N ASP A 71 15.65 -7.21 -18.80
CA ASP A 71 15.37 -5.85 -19.25
C ASP A 71 16.36 -4.84 -18.63
N SER A 72 17.14 -4.18 -19.47
CA SER A 72 18.07 -3.09 -19.09
C SER A 72 17.40 -1.93 -18.34
N SER A 73 16.08 -1.73 -18.50
CA SER A 73 15.27 -0.74 -17.78
C SER A 73 14.69 -1.26 -16.45
N GLY A 74 15.01 -2.49 -16.05
CA GLY A 74 14.40 -3.18 -14.90
C GLY A 74 14.44 -2.38 -13.61
N ASN A 75 15.54 -1.66 -13.32
CA ASN A 75 15.65 -0.83 -12.11
C ASN A 75 14.61 0.31 -12.07
N ILE A 76 14.33 0.95 -13.21
CA ILE A 76 13.36 2.04 -13.31
C ILE A 76 11.92 1.51 -13.16
N ARG A 77 11.69 0.26 -13.57
CA ARG A 77 10.39 -0.45 -13.48
C ARG A 77 10.25 -1.28 -12.20
N SER A 78 11.26 -1.30 -11.34
CA SER A 78 11.25 -2.06 -10.10
C SER A 78 10.28 -1.46 -9.08
N TYR A 79 9.77 -2.32 -8.19
CA TYR A 79 8.90 -1.87 -7.11
C TYR A 79 9.63 -0.95 -6.12
N PRO A 80 8.94 0.08 -5.59
CA PRO A 80 9.50 0.96 -4.56
C PRO A 80 9.88 0.19 -3.29
N PHE A 81 10.85 0.71 -2.55
CA PHE A 81 11.22 0.20 -1.24
C PHE A 81 10.22 0.69 -0.19
N VAL A 82 9.69 -0.24 0.62
CA VAL A 82 8.66 0.05 1.63
C VAL A 82 9.18 -0.30 3.02
N THR A 83 8.98 0.59 3.97
CA THR A 83 9.15 0.33 5.40
C THR A 83 7.88 0.64 6.15
N THR A 84 7.49 -0.24 7.05
CA THR A 84 6.24 -0.16 7.80
C THR A 84 6.50 -0.03 9.29
N ALA A 85 5.70 0.78 9.97
CA ALA A 85 5.66 0.91 11.42
C ALA A 85 4.20 1.04 11.88
N VAL A 86 3.94 0.95 13.18
CA VAL A 86 2.59 1.18 13.72
C VAL A 86 2.14 2.59 13.33
N GLY A 87 0.99 2.70 12.66
CA GLY A 87 0.40 3.95 12.21
C GLY A 87 1.07 4.60 10.99
N GLN A 88 2.12 4.00 10.42
CA GLN A 88 2.90 4.65 9.37
C GLN A 88 3.45 3.68 8.32
N VAL A 89 3.43 4.11 7.06
CA VAL A 89 4.16 3.45 5.97
C VAL A 89 5.02 4.49 5.25
N VAL A 90 6.29 4.19 5.04
CA VAL A 90 7.22 5.02 4.26
C VAL A 90 7.59 4.29 2.98
N VAL A 91 7.40 4.95 1.85
CA VAL A 91 7.71 4.42 0.52
C VAL A 91 8.80 5.27 -0.11
N ARG A 92 9.86 4.62 -0.60
CA ARG A 92 11.00 5.27 -1.26
C ARG A 92 11.15 4.70 -2.67
N PRO A 93 11.55 5.51 -3.66
CA PRO A 93 11.73 5.04 -5.04
C PRO A 93 12.94 4.11 -5.20
N LYS A 94 13.74 3.92 -4.14
CA LYS A 94 14.96 3.13 -4.14
C LYS A 94 15.31 2.69 -2.72
N ASN A 95 15.95 1.53 -2.61
CA ASN A 95 16.46 1.04 -1.34
C ASN A 95 17.54 2.00 -0.80
N PRO A 96 17.45 2.43 0.49
CA PRO A 96 18.42 3.32 1.10
C PRO A 96 19.87 2.81 1.08
N SER A 97 20.09 1.50 1.01
CA SER A 97 21.43 0.90 0.92
C SER A 97 22.00 0.86 -0.51
N SER A 98 21.21 1.20 -1.52
CA SER A 98 21.67 1.14 -2.91
C SER A 98 22.66 2.26 -3.24
N SER A 99 23.70 1.93 -4.00
CA SER A 99 24.75 2.85 -4.45
C SER A 99 24.19 4.09 -5.18
N ALA A 100 24.93 5.20 -5.20
CA ALA A 100 24.49 6.44 -5.85
C ALA A 100 24.15 6.26 -7.35
N SER A 101 24.86 5.38 -8.05
CA SER A 101 24.65 5.09 -9.48
C SER A 101 23.42 4.23 -9.78
N THR A 102 22.82 3.59 -8.77
CA THR A 102 21.59 2.83 -8.94
C THR A 102 20.43 3.78 -9.27
N LEU A 103 19.81 3.57 -10.43
CA LEU A 103 18.62 4.31 -10.85
C LEU A 103 17.46 4.08 -9.88
N GLN A 104 16.62 5.10 -9.73
CA GLN A 104 15.42 5.03 -8.91
C GLN A 104 14.25 4.52 -9.74
N SER A 105 13.31 3.86 -9.07
CA SER A 105 12.00 3.51 -9.64
C SER A 105 11.27 4.77 -10.12
N ARG A 106 10.53 4.64 -11.22
CA ARG A 106 9.66 5.68 -11.81
C ARG A 106 8.21 5.24 -11.92
N VAL A 107 7.86 4.13 -11.26
CA VAL A 107 6.53 3.53 -11.41
C VAL A 107 5.43 4.45 -10.89
N VAL A 108 4.27 4.36 -11.53
CA VAL A 108 3.02 4.97 -11.06
C VAL A 108 2.04 3.88 -10.68
N SER A 109 1.70 3.86 -9.39
CA SER A 109 1.03 2.74 -8.76
C SER A 109 -0.14 3.19 -7.90
N LYS A 110 -1.16 2.33 -7.80
CA LYS A 110 -2.14 2.39 -6.72
C LYS A 110 -1.58 1.63 -5.53
N ALA A 111 -1.82 2.16 -4.34
CA ALA A 111 -1.40 1.53 -3.11
C ALA A 111 -2.58 1.39 -2.14
N TYR A 112 -2.56 0.30 -1.39
CA TYR A 112 -3.62 -0.10 -0.47
C TYR A 112 -3.00 -0.55 0.85
N ALA A 113 -3.59 -0.12 1.96
CA ALA A 113 -3.34 -0.74 3.25
C ALA A 113 -4.54 -1.61 3.63
N ILE A 114 -4.28 -2.89 3.87
CA ILE A 114 -5.30 -3.90 4.15
C ILE A 114 -5.02 -4.45 5.55
N ARG A 115 -6.04 -4.42 6.41
CA ARG A 115 -6.04 -5.02 7.74
C ARG A 115 -6.80 -6.34 7.69
N PHE A 116 -6.24 -7.39 8.25
CA PHE A 116 -6.92 -8.69 8.37
C PHE A 116 -7.56 -8.84 9.75
N ALA A 117 -8.68 -9.56 9.81
CA ALA A 117 -9.24 -10.01 11.08
C ALA A 117 -8.26 -10.98 11.75
N THR A 118 -8.04 -10.77 13.04
CA THR A 118 -7.22 -11.63 13.91
C THR A 118 -8.10 -12.67 14.59
#